data_AF-A0A934LRE5-F1
#
_entry.id   AF-A0A934LRE5-F1
#
_cell.length_a   1.000
_cell.length_b   1.000
_cell.length_c   1.000
_cell.angle_alpha   90.00
_cell.angle_beta   90.00
_cell.angle_gamma   90.00
#
_symmetry.space_group_name_H-M   'P 1'
#
loop_
_entity.id
_entity.type
_entity.pdbx_description
1 polymer ?
#
loop_
_entity_poly.entity_id
_entity_poly.type
_entity_poly.pdbx_seq_one_letter_code
_entity_poly.pdbx_strand_id
1 'polypeptide(L)'
;YQVLDQGSRAGNYLEASASCMIVYALAKGVRTGSLSPDKLDSACRGYRGILEHFIEIDDQGRVNVNKICGVAGLGGNPYRDGSYEYYIGEKVVTNDDKGVGAFILASSEIERLPA
;
A
#
# COMPACT_ATOMS: atom_id res chain seq x y z
N TYR A 1 -5.61 -3.32 4.12
CA TYR A 1 -6.98 -3.34 3.56
C TYR A 1 -7.36 -1.93 3.14
N GLN A 2 -8.21 -1.75 2.13
CA GLN A 2 -8.74 -0.44 1.71
C GLN A 2 -9.45 0.27 2.87
N VAL A 3 -10.34 -0.44 3.56
CA VAL A 3 -10.89 0.01 4.85
C VAL A 3 -10.16 -0.75 5.95
N LEU A 4 -9.29 -0.04 6.69
CA LEU A 4 -8.24 -0.63 7.52
C LEU A 4 -8.74 -1.57 8.62
N ASP A 5 -9.83 -1.20 9.28
CA ASP A 5 -10.37 -1.87 10.47
C ASP A 5 -11.46 -2.92 10.14
N GLN A 6 -11.83 -3.06 8.87
CA GLN A 6 -12.93 -3.92 8.41
C GLN A 6 -12.44 -5.05 7.50
N GLY A 7 -11.29 -5.64 7.79
CA GLY A 7 -10.66 -6.67 6.94
C GLY A 7 -11.49 -7.93 6.73
N SER A 8 -12.40 -8.26 7.66
CA SER A 8 -13.32 -9.40 7.55
C SER A 8 -14.65 -9.08 6.85
N ARG A 9 -14.92 -7.81 6.55
CA ARG A 9 -16.16 -7.41 5.87
C ARG A 9 -16.06 -7.71 4.37
N ALA A 10 -17.09 -8.37 3.85
CA ALA A 10 -17.14 -8.81 2.46
C ALA A 10 -17.00 -7.63 1.48
N GLY A 11 -16.18 -7.82 0.45
CA GLY A 11 -15.88 -6.79 -0.55
C GLY A 11 -14.63 -5.96 -0.26
N ASN A 12 -14.11 -5.99 0.98
CA ASN A 12 -12.83 -5.35 1.27
C ASN A 12 -11.69 -6.06 0.52
N TYR A 13 -10.59 -5.35 0.33
CA TYR A 13 -9.44 -5.87 -0.39
C TYR A 13 -8.13 -5.34 0.19
N LEU A 14 -7.04 -6.09 -0.04
CA LEU A 14 -5.68 -5.62 0.25
C LEU A 14 -5.33 -4.52 -0.76
N GLU A 15 -5.03 -3.34 -0.27
CA GLU A 15 -4.76 -2.16 -1.10
C GLU A 15 -3.26 -1.82 -1.05
N ALA A 16 -2.67 -1.60 -2.22
CA ALA A 16 -1.22 -1.52 -2.38
C ALA A 16 -0.63 -0.18 -1.94
N SER A 17 -1.22 0.96 -2.30
CA SER A 17 -0.62 2.28 -2.04
C SER A 17 -0.47 2.58 -0.54
N ALA A 18 -1.52 2.29 0.25
CA ALA A 18 -1.50 2.43 1.69
C ALA A 18 -0.56 1.41 2.34
N SER A 19 -0.55 0.16 1.86
CA SER A 19 0.39 -0.85 2.38
C SER A 19 1.84 -0.43 2.18
N CYS A 20 2.19 0.05 0.99
CA CYS A 20 3.51 0.60 0.68
C CYS A 20 3.84 1.80 1.57
N MET A 21 2.92 2.75 1.75
CA MET A 21 3.14 3.92 2.61
C MET A 21 3.34 3.56 4.09
N ILE A 22 2.62 2.56 4.59
CA ILE A 22 2.80 2.04 5.97
C ILE A 22 4.20 1.42 6.10
N VAL A 23 4.60 0.56 5.17
CA VAL A 23 5.94 -0.05 5.18
C VAL A 23 7.05 1.00 5.09
N TYR A 24 6.91 1.97 4.17
CA TYR A 24 7.80 3.11 4.04
C TYR A 24 7.94 3.86 5.37
N ALA A 25 6.82 4.22 6.03
CA ALA A 25 6.85 4.95 7.28
C ALA A 25 7.51 4.15 8.43
N LEU A 26 7.26 2.84 8.51
CA LEU A 26 7.89 1.96 9.49
C LEU A 26 9.40 1.86 9.27
N ALA A 27 9.83 1.53 8.04
CA ALA A 27 11.24 1.38 7.69
C ALA A 27 12.00 2.70 7.88
N LYS A 28 11.47 3.80 7.36
CA LYS A 28 12.05 5.14 7.52
C LYS A 28 12.12 5.54 8.99
N GLY A 29 11.03 5.32 9.74
CA GLY A 29 10.95 5.67 11.15
C GLY A 29 12.01 4.97 11.98
N VAL A 30 12.28 3.68 11.71
CA VAL A 30 13.40 2.98 12.37
C VAL A 30 14.73 3.58 11.93
N ARG A 31 14.96 3.74 10.62
CA ARG A 31 16.24 4.26 10.09
C ARG A 31 16.58 5.66 10.62
N THR A 32 15.58 6.51 10.86
CA THR A 32 15.77 7.86 11.42
C THR A 32 15.75 7.90 12.95
N GLY A 33 15.58 6.77 13.63
CA GLY A 33 15.48 6.70 15.09
C GLY A 33 14.18 7.27 15.66
N SER A 34 13.16 7.49 14.83
CA SER A 34 11.84 7.99 15.24
C SER A 34 10.93 6.86 15.75
N LEU A 35 11.21 5.62 15.36
CA LEU A 35 10.56 4.41 15.84
C LEU A 35 11.58 3.45 16.42
N SER A 36 11.14 2.64 17.39
CA SER A 36 11.97 1.61 17.99
C SER A 36 12.33 0.51 16.98
N PRO A 37 13.53 -0.11 17.07
CA PRO A 37 13.99 -1.16 16.15
C PRO A 37 13.07 -2.38 16.03
N ASP A 38 12.22 -2.66 17.02
CA ASP A 38 11.22 -3.75 16.96
C ASP A 38 10.23 -3.60 15.80
N LYS A 39 10.09 -2.39 15.23
CA LYS A 39 9.24 -2.15 14.06
C LYS A 39 9.83 -2.69 12.76
N LEU A 40 11.11 -3.07 12.72
CA LEU A 40 11.73 -3.71 11.55
C LEU A 40 11.02 -5.01 11.18
N ASP A 41 10.64 -5.83 12.16
CA ASP A 41 9.92 -7.08 11.89
C ASP A 41 8.60 -6.83 11.16
N SER A 42 7.90 -5.77 11.55
CA SER A 42 6.65 -5.37 10.90
C SER A 42 6.89 -4.77 9.51
N ALA A 43 7.93 -3.95 9.34
CA ALA A 43 8.30 -3.38 8.04
C ALA A 43 8.71 -4.48 7.04
N CYS A 44 9.59 -5.40 7.45
CA CYS A 44 10.05 -6.52 6.62
C CYS A 44 8.92 -7.50 6.29
N ARG A 45 8.06 -7.84 7.26
CA ARG A 45 6.88 -8.67 7.01
C ARG A 45 5.92 -8.00 6.04
N GLY A 46 5.67 -6.70 6.23
CA GLY A 46 4.82 -5.91 5.32
C GLY A 46 5.40 -5.86 3.90
N TYR A 47 6.70 -5.65 3.77
CA TYR A 47 7.37 -5.60 2.47
C TYR A 47 7.31 -6.95 1.72
N ARG A 48 7.49 -8.08 2.43
CA ARG A 48 7.28 -9.41 1.84
C ARG A 48 5.84 -9.58 1.33
N GLY A 49 4.86 -9.16 2.11
CA GLY A 49 3.45 -9.18 1.69
C GLY A 49 3.16 -8.26 0.49
N ILE A 50 3.86 -7.13 0.37
CA ILE A 50 3.76 -6.25 -0.81
C ILE A 50 4.25 -7.00 -2.06
N LEU A 51 5.43 -7.62 -1.99
CA LEU A 51 6.00 -8.38 -3.11
C LEU A 51 5.09 -9.55 -3.50
N GLU A 52 4.52 -10.25 -2.52
CA GLU A 52 3.66 -11.42 -2.75
C GLU A 52 2.30 -11.07 -3.35
N HIS A 53 1.67 -9.98 -2.91
CA HIS A 53 0.26 -9.72 -3.25
C HIS A 53 0.05 -8.64 -4.29
N PHE A 54 1.03 -7.75 -4.49
CA PHE A 54 0.85 -6.57 -5.35
C PHE A 54 1.80 -6.55 -6.53
N ILE A 55 2.95 -7.24 -6.46
CA ILE A 55 3.98 -7.17 -7.50
C ILE A 55 3.86 -8.35 -8.46
N GLU A 56 3.84 -8.05 -9.74
CA GLU A 56 3.89 -9.02 -10.83
C GLU A 56 5.00 -8.64 -11.80
N ILE A 57 5.72 -9.63 -12.32
CA ILE A 57 6.69 -9.44 -13.40
C ILE A 57 6.08 -10.03 -14.67
N ASP A 58 5.92 -9.20 -15.71
CA ASP A 58 5.35 -9.65 -16.97
C ASP A 58 6.34 -10.47 -17.82
N ASP A 59 5.87 -10.98 -18.96
CA ASP A 59 6.65 -11.78 -19.90
C ASP A 59 7.84 -11.02 -20.53
N GLN A 60 7.82 -9.68 -20.46
CA GLN A 60 8.89 -8.80 -20.91
C GLN A 60 9.84 -8.41 -19.77
N GLY A 61 9.65 -8.95 -18.57
CA GLY A 61 10.48 -8.66 -17.40
C GLY A 61 10.18 -7.30 -16.76
N ARG A 62 9.05 -6.67 -17.08
CA ARG A 62 8.65 -5.39 -16.46
C ARG A 62 7.87 -5.64 -15.18
N VAL A 63 8.02 -4.72 -14.23
CA VAL A 63 7.35 -4.77 -12.94
C VAL A 63 6.01 -4.04 -13.00
N ASN A 64 4.95 -4.70 -12.55
CA ASN A 64 3.62 -4.14 -12.36
C ASN A 64 3.28 -4.05 -10.87
N VAL A 65 2.76 -2.90 -10.44
CA VAL A 65 2.21 -2.68 -9.09
C VAL A 65 0.69 -2.71 -9.19
N ASN A 66 0.09 -3.78 -8.71
CA ASN A 66 -1.34 -4.06 -8.79
C ASN A 66 -2.08 -3.62 -7.51
N LYS A 67 -3.41 -3.68 -7.55
CA LYS A 67 -4.29 -3.46 -6.38
C LYS A 67 -4.24 -2.05 -5.77
N ILE A 68 -4.04 -1.04 -6.60
CA ILE A 68 -4.01 0.36 -6.17
C ILE A 68 -5.44 0.95 -6.23
N CYS A 69 -5.87 1.66 -5.19
CA CYS A 69 -7.07 2.48 -5.26
C CYS A 69 -6.86 3.62 -6.28
N GLY A 70 -7.67 3.68 -7.35
CA GLY A 70 -7.49 4.69 -8.41
C GLY A 70 -7.69 6.12 -7.89
N VAL A 71 -8.77 6.34 -7.15
CA VAL A 71 -9.03 7.59 -6.42
C VAL A 71 -10.08 7.33 -5.34
N ALA A 72 -10.00 8.05 -4.23
CA ALA A 72 -11.11 8.19 -3.29
C ALA A 72 -11.10 9.62 -2.75
N GLY A 73 -12.27 10.11 -2.34
CA GLY A 73 -12.48 11.44 -1.78
C GLY A 73 -13.87 11.60 -1.15
N LEU A 74 -14.23 12.82 -0.74
CA LEU A 74 -15.52 13.09 -0.09
C LEU A 74 -16.26 14.26 -0.78
N GLY A 75 -17.59 14.26 -0.69
CA GLY A 75 -18.46 15.27 -1.30
C GLY A 75 -18.44 15.26 -2.82
N GLY A 76 -18.66 16.42 -3.44
CA GLY A 76 -18.72 16.57 -4.90
C GLY A 76 -20.06 16.20 -5.53
N ASN A 77 -20.07 16.05 -6.86
CA ASN A 77 -21.23 15.62 -7.64
C ASN A 77 -20.80 14.61 -8.73
N PRO A 78 -21.26 13.34 -8.70
CA PRO A 78 -22.13 12.74 -7.69
C PRO A 78 -21.50 12.77 -6.28
N TYR A 79 -22.35 12.81 -5.25
CA TYR A 79 -21.91 12.97 -3.86
C TYR A 79 -21.20 11.73 -3.34
N ARG A 80 -19.99 11.89 -2.83
CA ARG A 80 -19.15 10.83 -2.24
C ARG A 80 -19.29 10.87 -0.73
N ASP A 81 -20.02 9.91 -0.17
CA ASP A 81 -20.51 9.94 1.21
C ASP A 81 -19.54 9.37 2.26
N GLY A 82 -18.44 8.75 1.83
CA GLY A 82 -17.49 8.12 2.75
C GLY A 82 -18.00 6.83 3.38
N SER A 83 -19.08 6.25 2.86
CA SER A 83 -19.56 4.94 3.26
C SER A 83 -18.54 3.84 2.93
N TYR A 84 -18.67 2.69 3.58
CA TYR A 84 -17.86 1.52 3.27
C TYR A 84 -18.03 1.11 1.80
N GLU A 85 -19.29 1.06 1.34
CA GLU A 85 -19.70 0.71 -0.01
C GLU A 85 -19.07 1.65 -1.05
N TYR A 86 -18.99 2.94 -0.74
CA TYR A 86 -18.28 3.90 -1.56
C TYR A 86 -16.78 3.57 -1.66
N TYR A 87 -16.08 3.38 -0.54
CA TYR A 87 -14.64 3.09 -0.54
C TYR A 87 -14.27 1.79 -1.25
N ILE A 88 -15.08 0.73 -1.12
CA ILE A 88 -14.82 -0.55 -1.80
C ILE A 88 -15.32 -0.57 -3.25
N GLY A 89 -16.17 0.39 -3.64
CA GLY A 89 -16.69 0.54 -4.99
C GLY A 89 -15.76 1.31 -5.93
N GLU A 90 -14.75 2.00 -5.41
CA GLU A 90 -13.75 2.70 -6.21
C GLU A 90 -12.92 1.75 -7.06
N LYS A 91 -12.46 2.26 -8.22
CA LYS A 91 -11.71 1.43 -9.17
C LYS A 91 -10.38 0.98 -8.58
N VAL A 92 -10.08 -0.31 -8.74
CA VAL A 92 -8.77 -0.88 -8.43
C VAL A 92 -7.96 -0.97 -9.72
N VAL A 93 -6.77 -0.37 -9.73
CA VAL A 93 -5.95 -0.17 -10.93
C VAL A 93 -4.51 -0.67 -10.74
N THR A 94 -3.80 -0.81 -11.85
CA THR A 94 -2.39 -1.21 -11.93
C THR A 94 -1.55 -0.03 -12.39
N ASN A 95 -0.35 0.13 -11.81
CA ASN A 95 0.63 1.16 -12.16
C ASN A 95 0.11 2.60 -12.06
N ASP A 96 -0.82 2.88 -11.13
CA ASP A 96 -1.16 4.25 -10.77
C ASP A 96 -0.03 4.88 -9.95
N ASP A 97 0.30 6.14 -10.25
CA ASP A 97 1.45 6.85 -9.70
C ASP A 97 1.46 6.93 -8.17
N LYS A 98 0.28 6.94 -7.53
CA LYS A 98 0.17 6.98 -6.06
C LYS A 98 0.75 5.71 -5.44
N GLY A 99 0.48 4.56 -6.06
CA GLY A 99 0.99 3.27 -5.61
C GLY A 99 2.42 3.01 -6.07
N VAL A 100 2.77 3.36 -7.32
CA VAL A 100 4.13 3.19 -7.85
C VAL A 100 5.14 4.01 -7.05
N GLY A 101 4.85 5.29 -6.81
CA GLY A 101 5.72 6.15 -6.00
C GLY A 101 5.86 5.63 -4.57
N ALA A 102 4.77 5.19 -3.94
CA ALA A 102 4.81 4.60 -2.61
C ALA A 102 5.64 3.31 -2.57
N PHE A 103 5.55 2.46 -3.60
CA PHE A 103 6.33 1.23 -3.72
C PHE A 103 7.83 1.53 -3.81
N ILE A 104 8.25 2.43 -4.70
CA ILE A 104 9.65 2.84 -4.85
C ILE A 104 10.22 3.37 -3.52
N LEU A 105 9.46 4.20 -2.81
CA LEU A 105 9.85 4.74 -1.51
C LEU A 105 10.00 3.62 -0.45
N ALA A 106 9.05 2.68 -0.40
CA ALA A 106 9.10 1.55 0.51
C ALA A 106 10.32 0.65 0.23
N SER A 107 10.55 0.28 -1.03
CA SER A 107 11.71 -0.51 -1.46
C SER A 107 13.02 0.17 -1.08
N SER A 108 13.15 1.47 -1.38
CA SER A 108 14.36 2.23 -1.06
C SER A 108 14.64 2.30 0.44
N GLU A 109 13.61 2.46 1.29
CA GLU A 109 13.82 2.45 2.74
C GLU A 109 14.15 1.07 3.28
N ILE A 110 13.56 -0.01 2.74
CA ILE A 110 13.87 -1.38 3.12
C ILE A 110 15.31 -1.76 2.74
N GLU A 111 15.78 -1.40 1.54
CA GLU A 111 17.14 -1.68 1.07
C GLU A 111 18.22 -0.95 1.89
N ARG A 112 17.86 0.14 2.58
CA ARG A 112 18.77 0.92 3.43
C ARG A 112 18.82 0.44 4.88
N LEU A 113 18.04 -0.57 5.23
CA LEU A 113 18.10 -1.15 6.57
C LEU A 113 19.43 -1.88 6.76
N PRO A 114 20.02 -1.82 7.96
CA PRO A 114 21.20 -2.62 8.27
C PRO A 114 20.88 -4.11 8.12
N ALA A 115 21.83 -4.86 7.54
CA ALA A 115 21.76 -6.31 7.36
C ALA A 115 21.72 -7.08 8.69
#